data_AF-A0A2T9Y3V9-F1
#
_entry.id   AF-A0A2T9Y3V9-F1
#
_cell.length_a   1.000
_cell.length_b   1.000
_cell.length_c   1.000
_cell.angle_alpha   90.00
_cell.angle_beta   90.00
_cell.angle_gamma   90.00
#
_symmetry.space_group_name_H-M   'P 1'
#
loop_
_entity.id
_entity.type
_entity.pdbx_description
1 polymer ?
#
loop_
_entity_poly.entity_id
_entity_poly.type
_entity_poly.pdbx_seq_one_letter_code
_entity_poly.pdbx_strand_id
1 'polypeptide(L)'
;MVSARAPPQSASQKIAELAKTAQFSWWIGHLTTMLFGLLYLLSIFKSNSRSQRYYYLSLLGTLASYGISVYKTYGPIQLNLPFLQRLIIDENVQYISLAFFMYFNKPIFVAIIPFLVFSVFHAVGYIRLTIIPTLYPNVPAEIKNASRPGAAGPSQLSFPARLSVFLTDSFTNYYSIAFRIVSIWEVVVVMLWITVGALFLRVSIFAPIFYVQFMRIRYTSSLPVRTAFSNVRSFLDEKILSPNAYSFITPTIVNYYTKFRDYLVKVGDSLVRQGVPQQTS
;
A
#
# COMPACT_ATOMS: atom_id res chain seq x y z
N MET A 1 -7.61 -27.16 -45.85
CA MET A 1 -6.61 -27.45 -44.79
C MET A 1 -7.23 -27.11 -43.45
N VAL A 2 -7.67 -28.11 -42.69
CA VAL A 2 -8.18 -27.93 -41.34
C VAL A 2 -6.96 -27.72 -40.45
N SER A 3 -6.77 -26.50 -39.93
CA SER A 3 -5.70 -26.20 -38.98
C SER A 3 -5.89 -27.09 -37.76
N ALA A 4 -5.01 -28.07 -37.56
CA ALA A 4 -5.01 -28.94 -36.40
C ALA A 4 -4.89 -28.05 -35.15
N ARG A 5 -5.96 -28.01 -34.35
CA ARG A 5 -5.98 -27.24 -33.10
C ARG A 5 -4.96 -27.88 -32.17
N ALA A 6 -3.98 -27.10 -31.73
CA ALA A 6 -2.97 -27.58 -30.77
C ALA A 6 -3.67 -28.19 -29.54
N PRO A 7 -3.13 -29.29 -28.96
CA PRO A 7 -3.74 -29.94 -27.82
C PRO A 7 -3.90 -28.95 -26.65
N PRO A 8 -4.97 -29.06 -25.85
CA PRO A 8 -5.21 -28.16 -24.73
C PRO A 8 -4.03 -28.24 -23.74
N GLN A 9 -3.49 -27.08 -23.38
CA GLN A 9 -2.36 -27.00 -22.45
C GLN A 9 -2.74 -27.54 -21.07
N SER A 10 -1.85 -28.33 -20.47
CA SER A 10 -1.99 -28.80 -19.09
C SER A 10 -1.86 -27.66 -18.09
N ALA A 11 -2.36 -27.85 -16.87
CA ALA A 11 -2.23 -26.86 -15.80
C ALA A 11 -0.76 -26.51 -15.51
N SER A 12 0.12 -27.51 -15.52
CA SER A 12 1.56 -27.32 -15.33
C SER A 12 2.17 -26.42 -16.41
N GLN A 13 1.83 -26.67 -17.68
CA GLN A 13 2.31 -25.83 -18.80
C GLN A 13 1.84 -24.38 -18.66
N LYS A 14 0.58 -24.17 -18.30
CA LYS A 14 0.04 -22.82 -18.09
C LYS A 14 0.76 -22.07 -16.97
N ILE A 15 1.03 -22.74 -15.84
CA ILE A 15 1.79 -22.15 -14.74
C ILE A 15 3.25 -21.88 -15.15
N ALA A 16 3.87 -22.79 -15.91
CA ALA A 16 5.22 -22.59 -16.43
C ALA A 16 5.30 -21.37 -17.36
N GLU A 17 4.29 -21.12 -18.18
CA GLU A 17 4.22 -19.90 -18.99
C GLU A 17 4.03 -18.65 -18.13
N LEU A 18 3.17 -18.69 -17.10
CA LEU A 18 3.05 -17.57 -16.16
C LEU A 18 4.36 -17.26 -15.46
N ALA A 19 5.12 -18.29 -15.07
CA ALA A 19 6.39 -18.14 -14.34
C ALA A 19 7.46 -17.37 -15.12
N LYS A 20 7.36 -17.32 -16.47
CA LYS A 20 8.25 -16.53 -17.33
C LYS A 20 7.92 -15.04 -17.34
N THR A 21 6.79 -14.63 -16.78
CA THR A 21 6.32 -13.25 -16.83
C THR A 21 6.88 -12.41 -15.68
N ALA A 22 7.16 -11.13 -15.94
CA ALA A 22 7.52 -10.18 -14.88
C ALA A 22 6.41 -10.03 -13.82
N GLN A 23 5.14 -10.22 -14.21
CA GLN A 23 4.01 -10.15 -13.28
C GLN A 23 4.01 -11.30 -12.27
N PHE A 24 4.47 -12.49 -12.67
CA PHE A 24 4.66 -13.59 -11.73
C PHE A 24 5.79 -13.30 -10.74
N SER A 25 6.94 -12.79 -11.20
CA SER A 25 8.02 -12.35 -10.30
C SER A 25 7.58 -11.26 -9.33
N TRP A 26 6.79 -10.30 -9.81
CA TRP A 26 6.14 -9.27 -8.99
C TRP A 26 5.25 -9.87 -7.90
N TRP A 27 4.45 -10.88 -8.24
CA TRP A 27 3.60 -11.60 -7.29
C TRP A 27 4.43 -12.35 -6.23
N ILE A 28 5.52 -13.00 -6.63
CA ILE A 28 6.46 -13.65 -5.70
C ILE A 28 7.08 -12.64 -4.73
N GLY A 29 7.40 -11.42 -5.18
CA GLY A 29 7.88 -10.35 -4.29
C GLY A 29 6.86 -9.99 -3.20
N HIS A 30 5.58 -9.89 -3.55
CA HIS A 30 4.52 -9.67 -2.56
C HIS A 30 4.30 -10.87 -1.64
N LEU A 31 4.35 -12.10 -2.15
CA LEU A 31 4.29 -13.30 -1.30
C LEU A 31 5.46 -13.39 -0.32
N THR A 32 6.66 -13.00 -0.77
CA THR A 32 7.86 -12.91 0.07
C THR A 32 7.67 -11.87 1.17
N THR A 33 7.16 -10.69 0.82
CA THR A 33 6.81 -9.63 1.78
C THR A 33 5.82 -10.12 2.82
N MET A 34 4.75 -10.80 2.39
CA MET A 34 3.73 -11.34 3.28
C MET A 34 4.28 -12.40 4.23
N LEU A 35 4.94 -13.42 3.67
CA LEU A 35 5.45 -14.55 4.45
C LEU A 35 6.43 -14.05 5.53
N PHE A 36 7.44 -13.28 5.14
CA PHE A 36 8.45 -12.84 6.07
C PHE A 36 7.98 -11.70 6.97
N GLY A 37 7.08 -10.82 6.51
CA GLY A 37 6.49 -9.81 7.38
C GLY A 37 5.60 -10.42 8.46
N LEU A 38 4.82 -11.47 8.14
CA LEU A 38 4.05 -12.21 9.15
C LEU A 38 4.95 -12.96 10.13
N LEU A 39 5.98 -13.67 9.63
CA LEU A 39 6.97 -14.34 10.47
C LEU A 39 7.71 -13.35 11.38
N TYR A 40 8.01 -12.14 10.89
CA TYR A 40 8.58 -11.06 11.69
C TYR A 40 7.64 -10.67 12.85
N LEU A 41 6.37 -10.36 12.56
CA LEU A 41 5.38 -10.01 13.59
C LEU A 41 5.20 -11.12 14.64
N LEU A 42 5.20 -12.38 14.23
CA LEU A 42 5.08 -13.54 15.14
C LEU A 42 6.33 -13.80 15.98
N SER A 43 7.48 -13.25 15.59
CA SER A 43 8.78 -13.52 16.23
C SER A 43 9.40 -12.30 16.93
N ILE A 44 8.77 -11.13 16.84
CA ILE A 44 9.31 -9.86 17.35
C ILE A 44 9.70 -9.92 18.84
N PHE A 45 8.97 -10.68 19.65
CA PHE A 45 9.24 -10.86 21.08
C PHE A 45 9.99 -12.15 21.43
N LYS A 46 10.38 -12.99 20.45
CA LYS A 46 10.93 -14.33 20.69
C LYS A 46 12.43 -14.43 20.44
N SER A 47 12.91 -13.94 19.29
CA SER A 47 14.33 -14.08 18.91
C SER A 47 14.77 -12.90 18.04
N ASN A 48 15.75 -12.14 18.53
CA ASN A 48 16.16 -10.88 17.90
C ASN A 48 16.79 -11.10 16.51
N SER A 49 17.72 -12.05 16.36
CA SER A 49 18.42 -12.27 15.08
C SER A 49 17.51 -12.87 13.99
N ARG A 50 16.68 -13.84 14.33
CA ARG A 50 15.74 -14.46 13.38
C ARG A 50 14.65 -13.49 12.97
N SER A 51 14.09 -12.75 13.92
CA SER A 51 13.10 -11.71 13.64
C SER A 51 13.68 -10.64 12.72
N GLN A 52 14.90 -10.14 12.99
CA GLN A 52 15.60 -9.20 12.10
C GLN A 52 15.76 -9.76 10.68
N ARG A 53 16.14 -11.03 10.52
CA ARG A 53 16.23 -11.64 9.20
C ARG A 53 14.90 -11.61 8.45
N TYR A 54 13.80 -11.92 9.13
CA TYR A 54 12.46 -11.85 8.52
C TYR A 54 12.06 -10.42 8.15
N TYR A 55 12.41 -9.44 8.99
CA TYR A 55 12.23 -8.02 8.67
C TYR A 55 12.88 -7.66 7.33
N TYR A 56 14.18 -7.92 7.17
CA TYR A 56 14.90 -7.54 5.95
C TYR A 56 14.48 -8.35 4.72
N LEU A 57 14.14 -9.64 4.88
CA LEU A 57 13.58 -10.44 3.78
C LEU A 57 12.22 -9.91 3.31
N SER A 58 11.39 -9.40 4.22
CA SER A 58 10.12 -8.78 3.84
C SER A 58 10.34 -7.50 3.01
N LEU A 59 11.32 -6.69 3.40
CA LEU A 59 11.70 -5.47 2.67
C LEU A 59 12.33 -5.79 1.30
N LEU A 60 13.12 -6.85 1.17
CA LEU A 60 13.63 -7.30 -0.13
C LEU A 60 12.50 -7.72 -1.06
N GLY A 61 11.50 -8.46 -0.55
CA GLY A 61 10.29 -8.79 -1.31
C GLY A 61 9.55 -7.55 -1.80
N THR A 62 9.45 -6.53 -0.93
CA THR A 62 8.82 -5.23 -1.21
C THR A 62 9.58 -4.46 -2.28
N LEU A 63 10.90 -4.35 -2.15
CA LEU A 63 11.76 -3.68 -3.13
C LEU A 63 11.69 -4.37 -4.49
N ALA A 64 11.68 -5.71 -4.51
CA ALA A 64 11.56 -6.48 -5.75
C ALA A 64 10.19 -6.25 -6.42
N SER A 65 9.09 -6.34 -5.70
CA SER A 65 7.75 -6.17 -6.29
C SER A 65 7.54 -4.75 -6.78
N TYR A 66 7.75 -3.72 -5.95
CA TYR A 66 7.56 -2.34 -6.38
C TYR A 66 8.57 -1.93 -7.46
N GLY A 67 9.81 -2.44 -7.43
CA GLY A 67 10.78 -2.22 -8.49
C GLY A 67 10.29 -2.72 -9.85
N ILE A 68 9.67 -3.91 -9.88
CA ILE A 68 9.02 -4.43 -11.09
C ILE A 68 7.84 -3.55 -11.51
N SER A 69 7.01 -3.08 -10.57
CA SER A 69 5.90 -2.15 -10.89
C SER A 69 6.43 -0.88 -11.57
N VAL A 70 7.46 -0.25 -11.02
CA VAL A 70 8.06 0.97 -11.58
C VAL A 70 8.64 0.70 -12.96
N TYR A 71 9.41 -0.38 -13.14
CA TYR A 71 9.96 -0.72 -14.44
C TYR A 71 8.87 -0.99 -15.49
N LYS A 72 7.78 -1.67 -15.12
CA LYS A 72 6.64 -1.90 -16.03
C LYS A 72 5.92 -0.61 -16.41
N THR A 73 5.82 0.36 -15.50
CA THR A 73 5.14 1.64 -15.76
C THR A 73 5.98 2.58 -16.62
N TYR A 74 7.29 2.66 -16.36
CA TYR A 74 8.15 3.71 -16.92
C TYR A 74 9.20 3.22 -17.92
N GLY A 75 9.47 1.90 -17.96
CA GLY A 75 10.56 1.33 -18.75
C GLY A 75 11.95 1.72 -18.21
N PRO A 76 12.96 1.77 -19.09
CA PRO A 76 14.31 2.19 -18.71
C PRO A 76 14.36 3.61 -18.11
N ILE A 77 15.25 3.81 -17.14
CA ILE A 77 15.44 5.09 -16.47
C ILE A 77 15.92 6.15 -17.46
N GLN A 78 15.27 7.31 -17.46
CA GLN A 78 15.69 8.47 -18.24
C GLN A 78 16.15 9.58 -17.30
N LEU A 79 17.38 10.05 -17.45
CA LEU A 79 17.96 11.10 -16.60
C LEU A 79 17.56 12.50 -17.05
N ASN A 80 16.24 12.76 -17.12
CA ASN A 80 15.68 14.07 -17.44
C ASN A 80 14.65 14.50 -16.40
N LEU A 81 14.48 15.82 -16.23
CA LEU A 81 13.61 16.39 -15.20
C LEU A 81 12.14 15.92 -15.32
N PRO A 82 11.51 15.89 -16.51
CA PRO A 82 10.13 15.40 -16.63
C PRO A 82 9.96 13.95 -16.18
N PHE A 83 10.94 13.08 -16.45
CA PHE A 83 10.92 11.71 -15.98
C PHE A 83 11.02 11.63 -14.45
N LEU A 84 11.96 12.37 -13.85
CA LEU A 84 12.13 12.42 -12.40
C LEU A 84 10.90 12.98 -11.67
N GLN A 85 10.23 13.99 -12.25
CA GLN A 85 8.99 14.54 -11.73
C GLN A 85 7.85 13.53 -11.73
N ARG A 86 7.77 12.64 -12.71
CA ARG A 86 6.79 11.54 -12.70
C ARG A 86 7.12 10.50 -11.64
N LEU A 87 8.40 10.15 -11.48
CA LEU A 87 8.81 9.17 -10.47
C LEU A 87 8.52 9.65 -9.04
N ILE A 88 8.76 10.92 -8.71
CA ILE A 88 8.61 11.38 -7.32
C ILE A 88 7.16 11.33 -6.83
N ILE A 89 6.18 11.54 -7.72
CA ILE A 89 4.75 11.49 -7.38
C ILE A 89 4.16 10.08 -7.45
N ASP A 90 4.88 9.10 -8.00
CA ASP A 90 4.44 7.71 -8.10
C ASP A 90 4.48 7.02 -6.74
N GLU A 91 3.36 6.37 -6.37
CA GLU A 91 3.24 5.70 -5.07
C GLU A 91 4.22 4.52 -4.93
N ASN A 92 4.49 3.77 -6.00
CA ASN A 92 5.42 2.64 -5.95
C ASN A 92 6.84 3.13 -5.66
N VAL A 93 7.26 4.24 -6.28
CA VAL A 93 8.58 4.85 -6.05
C VAL A 93 8.69 5.36 -4.61
N GLN A 94 7.64 5.96 -4.08
CA GLN A 94 7.58 6.41 -2.69
C GLN A 94 7.75 5.23 -1.71
N TYR A 95 7.06 4.11 -1.96
CA TYR A 95 7.20 2.89 -1.15
C TYR A 95 8.55 2.19 -1.32
N ILE A 96 9.17 2.22 -2.51
CA ILE A 96 10.57 1.78 -2.69
C ILE A 96 11.51 2.63 -1.84
N SER A 97 11.35 3.95 -1.90
CA SER A 97 12.19 4.88 -1.15
C SER A 97 12.07 4.63 0.36
N LEU A 98 10.85 4.43 0.84
CA LEU A 98 10.59 4.08 2.24
C LEU A 98 11.20 2.72 2.60
N ALA A 99 10.97 1.67 1.80
CA ALA A 99 11.51 0.34 2.06
C ALA A 99 13.05 0.32 2.05
N PHE A 100 13.67 1.08 1.14
CA PHE A 100 15.11 1.25 1.06
C PHE A 100 15.64 1.93 2.32
N PHE A 101 15.04 3.06 2.74
CA PHE A 101 15.41 3.73 3.98
C PHE A 101 15.33 2.77 5.19
N MET A 102 14.24 2.01 5.29
CA MET A 102 14.02 1.05 6.38
C MET A 102 15.03 -0.11 6.35
N TYR A 103 15.47 -0.54 5.17
CA TYR A 103 16.43 -1.63 5.02
C TYR A 103 17.81 -1.29 5.60
N PHE A 104 18.22 -0.02 5.53
CA PHE A 104 19.52 0.44 6.07
C PHE A 104 19.44 0.96 7.51
N ASN A 105 18.28 0.85 8.17
CA ASN A 105 18.08 1.29 9.53
C ASN A 105 17.67 0.13 10.44
N LYS A 106 17.73 0.36 11.76
CA LYS A 106 17.21 -0.62 12.73
C LYS A 106 15.73 -0.90 12.46
N PRO A 107 15.24 -2.14 12.63
CA PRO A 107 13.86 -2.50 12.34
C PRO A 107 12.84 -1.60 13.03
N ILE A 108 11.92 -1.05 12.24
CA ILE A 108 10.78 -0.26 12.70
C ILE A 108 9.51 -1.06 12.45
N PHE A 109 9.02 -1.78 13.45
CA PHE A 109 7.98 -2.80 13.23
C PHE A 109 6.67 -2.21 12.72
N VAL A 110 6.27 -1.02 13.23
CA VAL A 110 5.03 -0.37 12.82
C VAL A 110 5.04 0.00 11.33
N ALA A 111 6.23 0.19 10.74
CA ALA A 111 6.39 0.55 9.34
C ALA A 111 6.21 -0.65 8.38
N ILE A 112 6.18 -1.90 8.88
CA ILE A 112 5.91 -3.09 8.06
C ILE A 112 4.42 -3.25 7.72
N ILE A 113 3.53 -2.74 8.56
CA ILE A 113 2.08 -2.96 8.43
C ILE A 113 1.53 -2.50 7.06
N PRO A 114 1.87 -1.30 6.53
CA PRO A 114 1.43 -0.89 5.19
C PRO A 114 1.88 -1.87 4.11
N PHE A 115 3.15 -2.28 4.11
CA PHE A 115 3.70 -3.22 3.12
C PHE A 115 2.99 -4.58 3.13
N LEU A 116 2.66 -5.09 4.32
CA LEU A 116 1.88 -6.32 4.47
C LEU A 116 0.47 -6.19 3.88
N VAL A 117 -0.24 -5.11 4.24
CA VAL A 117 -1.61 -4.88 3.76
C VAL A 117 -1.64 -4.77 2.23
N PHE A 118 -0.77 -3.95 1.63
CA PHE A 118 -0.70 -3.84 0.18
C PHE A 118 -0.34 -5.17 -0.49
N SER A 119 0.59 -5.92 0.09
CA SER A 119 0.99 -7.22 -0.46
C SER A 119 -0.14 -8.26 -0.43
N VAL A 120 -1.01 -8.25 0.59
CA VAL A 120 -2.22 -9.09 0.62
C VAL A 120 -3.14 -8.77 -0.55
N PHE A 121 -3.44 -7.49 -0.79
CA PHE A 121 -4.31 -7.11 -1.91
C PHE A 121 -3.69 -7.43 -3.27
N HIS A 122 -2.38 -7.24 -3.43
CA HIS A 122 -1.68 -7.62 -4.67
C HIS A 122 -1.67 -9.14 -4.87
N ALA A 123 -1.45 -9.93 -3.82
CA ALA A 123 -1.49 -11.38 -3.89
C ALA A 123 -2.89 -11.90 -4.26
N VAL A 124 -3.94 -11.41 -3.58
CA VAL A 124 -5.34 -11.75 -3.87
C VAL A 124 -5.73 -11.29 -5.27
N GLY A 125 -5.32 -10.09 -5.66
CA GLY A 125 -5.55 -9.53 -6.99
C GLY A 125 -4.96 -10.40 -8.09
N TYR A 126 -3.73 -10.87 -7.93
CA TYR A 126 -3.10 -11.77 -8.90
C TYR A 126 -3.80 -13.12 -8.99
N ILE A 127 -4.26 -13.67 -7.86
CA ILE A 127 -4.99 -14.94 -7.85
C ILE A 127 -6.29 -14.80 -8.66
N ARG A 128 -7.10 -13.77 -8.36
CA ARG A 128 -8.42 -13.60 -9.00
C ARG A 128 -8.34 -13.15 -10.46
N LEU A 129 -7.37 -12.31 -10.81
CA LEU A 129 -7.27 -11.72 -12.16
C LEU A 129 -6.38 -12.52 -13.12
N THR A 130 -5.50 -13.37 -12.59
CA THR A 130 -4.50 -14.06 -13.42
C THR A 130 -4.50 -15.56 -13.21
N ILE A 131 -4.31 -16.05 -11.98
CA ILE A 131 -4.22 -17.50 -11.73
C ILE A 131 -5.54 -18.21 -12.07
N ILE A 132 -6.67 -17.77 -11.51
CA ILE A 132 -7.96 -18.43 -11.73
C ILE A 132 -8.36 -18.42 -13.22
N PRO A 133 -8.35 -17.28 -13.94
CA PRO A 133 -8.72 -17.27 -15.35
C PRO A 133 -7.77 -18.08 -16.24
N THR A 134 -6.48 -18.15 -15.90
CA THR A 134 -5.51 -18.96 -16.66
C THR A 134 -5.77 -20.45 -16.50
N LEU A 135 -5.97 -20.90 -15.26
CA LEU A 135 -6.22 -22.32 -14.96
C LEU A 135 -7.61 -22.76 -15.42
N TYR A 136 -8.61 -21.89 -15.25
CA TYR A 136 -10.02 -22.17 -15.54
C TYR A 136 -10.63 -21.11 -16.49
N PRO A 137 -10.35 -21.18 -17.81
CA PRO A 137 -10.74 -20.14 -18.77
C PRO A 137 -12.26 -19.93 -18.92
N ASN A 138 -13.08 -20.91 -18.52
CA ASN A 138 -14.53 -20.82 -18.61
C ASN A 138 -15.15 -20.00 -17.45
N VAL A 139 -14.41 -19.80 -16.35
CA VAL A 139 -14.92 -19.12 -15.14
C VAL A 139 -15.41 -17.70 -15.40
N PRO A 140 -14.70 -16.82 -16.14
CA PRO A 140 -15.21 -15.48 -16.42
C PRO A 140 -16.53 -15.48 -17.19
N ALA A 141 -16.69 -16.41 -18.15
CA ALA A 141 -17.93 -16.56 -18.91
C ALA A 141 -19.06 -17.12 -18.04
N GLU A 142 -18.75 -18.08 -17.18
CA GLU A 142 -19.68 -18.66 -16.22
C GLU A 142 -20.24 -17.60 -15.26
N ILE A 143 -19.38 -16.80 -14.63
CA ILE A 143 -19.78 -15.71 -13.74
C ILE A 143 -20.64 -14.70 -14.49
N LYS A 144 -20.22 -14.27 -15.69
CA LYS A 144 -20.99 -13.33 -16.52
C LYS A 144 -22.38 -13.85 -16.87
N ASN A 145 -22.51 -15.16 -17.11
CA ASN A 145 -23.80 -15.78 -17.40
C ASN A 145 -24.69 -15.88 -16.16
N ALA A 146 -24.10 -16.16 -14.99
CA ALA A 146 -24.81 -16.20 -13.71
C ALA A 146 -25.25 -14.81 -13.22
N SER A 147 -24.63 -13.72 -13.66
CA SER A 147 -25.04 -12.34 -13.33
C SER A 147 -26.20 -11.81 -14.18
N ARG A 148 -26.74 -12.59 -15.13
CA ARG A 148 -27.85 -12.14 -15.98
C ARG A 148 -29.19 -12.16 -15.22
N PRO A 149 -30.10 -11.22 -15.49
CA PRO A 149 -31.46 -11.27 -14.93
C PRO A 149 -32.14 -12.60 -15.28
N GLY A 150 -32.65 -13.32 -14.28
CA GLY A 150 -33.30 -14.62 -14.46
C GLY A 150 -32.36 -15.84 -14.53
N ALA A 151 -31.05 -15.66 -14.35
CA ALA A 151 -30.13 -16.79 -14.23
C ALA A 151 -30.34 -17.54 -12.91
N ALA A 152 -30.10 -18.86 -12.92
CA ALA A 152 -30.09 -19.66 -11.71
C ALA A 152 -29.04 -19.12 -10.72
N GLY A 153 -29.40 -19.05 -9.45
CA GLY A 153 -28.62 -18.36 -8.42
C GLY A 153 -27.20 -18.91 -8.19
N PRO A 154 -26.43 -18.31 -7.25
CA PRO A 154 -25.00 -18.59 -7.03
C PRO A 154 -24.66 -20.06 -6.71
N SER A 155 -25.65 -20.89 -6.39
CA SER A 155 -25.50 -22.31 -6.06
C SER A 155 -25.11 -23.19 -7.26
N GLN A 156 -25.25 -22.71 -8.50
CA GLN A 156 -24.85 -23.45 -9.70
C GLN A 156 -23.42 -23.15 -10.18
N LEU A 157 -22.71 -22.24 -9.49
CA LEU A 157 -21.34 -21.90 -9.86
C LEU A 157 -20.35 -23.01 -9.47
N SER A 158 -19.42 -23.31 -10.39
CA SER A 158 -18.24 -24.13 -10.16
C SER A 158 -17.41 -23.59 -9.00
N PHE A 159 -16.69 -24.47 -8.30
CA PHE A 159 -15.85 -24.04 -7.16
C PHE A 159 -14.86 -22.90 -7.53
N PRO A 160 -14.13 -22.96 -8.65
CA PRO A 160 -13.24 -21.86 -9.05
C PRO A 160 -13.99 -20.55 -9.31
N ALA A 161 -15.21 -20.61 -9.86
CA ALA A 161 -16.06 -19.43 -10.04
C ALA A 161 -16.51 -18.84 -8.70
N ARG A 162 -16.96 -19.68 -7.76
CA ARG A 162 -17.31 -19.25 -6.39
C ARG A 162 -16.14 -18.62 -5.67
N LEU A 163 -14.94 -19.20 -5.79
CA LEU A 163 -13.72 -18.64 -5.22
C LEU A 163 -13.38 -17.29 -5.87
N SER A 164 -13.49 -17.17 -7.20
CA SER A 164 -13.24 -15.91 -7.91
C SER A 164 -14.21 -14.80 -7.49
N VAL A 165 -15.49 -15.12 -7.30
CA VAL A 165 -16.51 -14.20 -6.78
C VAL A 165 -16.17 -13.81 -5.34
N PHE A 166 -15.92 -14.77 -4.45
CA PHE A 166 -15.53 -14.49 -3.06
C PHE A 166 -14.29 -13.59 -2.95
N LEU A 167 -13.24 -13.85 -3.74
CA LEU A 167 -12.03 -13.03 -3.75
C LEU A 167 -12.32 -11.64 -4.32
N THR A 168 -13.21 -11.53 -5.29
CA THR A 168 -13.62 -10.24 -5.86
C THR A 168 -14.39 -9.43 -4.86
N ASP A 169 -15.41 -10.01 -4.23
CA ASP A 169 -16.24 -9.36 -3.21
C ASP A 169 -15.40 -8.97 -2.01
N SER A 170 -14.54 -9.87 -1.52
CA SER A 170 -13.62 -9.59 -0.42
C SER A 170 -12.67 -8.44 -0.78
N PHE A 171 -12.09 -8.46 -1.99
CA PHE A 171 -11.23 -7.38 -2.44
C PHE A 171 -12.00 -6.05 -2.45
N THR A 172 -13.16 -5.97 -3.09
CA THR A 172 -13.91 -4.71 -3.22
C THR A 172 -14.43 -4.20 -1.88
N ASN A 173 -14.88 -5.07 -0.98
CA ASN A 173 -15.43 -4.70 0.31
C ASN A 173 -14.35 -4.16 1.26
N TYR A 174 -13.15 -4.74 1.24
CA TYR A 174 -12.10 -4.40 2.20
C TYR A 174 -11.04 -3.43 1.65
N TYR A 175 -10.87 -3.29 0.34
CA TYR A 175 -9.79 -2.48 -0.25
C TYR A 175 -9.82 -1.02 0.22
N SER A 176 -10.97 -0.34 0.05
CA SER A 176 -11.10 1.07 0.44
C SER A 176 -10.97 1.28 1.95
N ILE A 177 -11.49 0.35 2.75
CA ILE A 177 -11.39 0.39 4.22
C ILE A 177 -9.93 0.24 4.64
N ALA A 178 -9.22 -0.74 4.07
CA ALA A 178 -7.83 -0.99 4.38
C ALA A 178 -6.94 0.19 3.99
N PHE A 179 -7.14 0.80 2.82
CA PHE A 179 -6.39 1.99 2.41
C PHE A 179 -6.58 3.17 3.37
N ARG A 180 -7.81 3.37 3.87
CA ARG A 180 -8.09 4.40 4.87
C ARG A 180 -7.38 4.11 6.19
N ILE A 181 -7.44 2.86 6.67
CA ILE A 181 -6.78 2.45 7.91
C ILE A 181 -5.26 2.58 7.79
N VAL A 182 -4.67 2.13 6.68
CA VAL A 182 -3.24 2.24 6.41
C VAL A 182 -2.81 3.71 6.37
N SER A 183 -3.60 4.58 5.75
CA SER A 183 -3.28 6.02 5.71
C SER A 183 -3.29 6.66 7.09
N ILE A 184 -4.27 6.33 7.94
CA ILE A 184 -4.28 6.77 9.35
C ILE A 184 -3.08 6.19 10.11
N TRP A 185 -2.74 4.92 9.87
CA TRP A 185 -1.60 4.25 10.49
C TRP A 185 -0.27 4.93 10.13
N GLU A 186 -0.07 5.29 8.86
CA GLU A 186 1.10 6.03 8.39
C GLU A 186 1.18 7.42 9.04
N VAL A 187 0.08 8.19 8.99
CA VAL A 187 0.03 9.56 9.50
C VAL A 187 0.20 9.63 11.02
N VAL A 188 -0.38 8.69 11.76
CA VAL A 188 -0.40 8.72 13.22
C VAL A 188 0.66 7.79 13.79
N VAL A 189 0.51 6.48 13.58
CA VAL A 189 1.30 5.48 14.31
C VAL A 189 2.75 5.50 13.88
N VAL A 190 3.03 5.47 12.59
CA VAL A 190 4.41 5.43 12.09
C VAL A 190 5.12 6.76 12.35
N MET A 191 4.45 7.89 12.08
CA MET A 191 5.01 9.23 12.35
C MET A 191 5.38 9.41 13.83
N LEU A 192 4.47 9.07 14.76
CA LEU A 192 4.73 9.18 16.19
C LEU A 192 5.84 8.22 16.62
N TRP A 193 5.81 6.98 16.15
CA TRP A 193 6.82 5.97 16.51
C TRP A 193 8.23 6.40 16.10
N ILE A 194 8.39 6.89 14.87
CA ILE A 194 9.68 7.35 14.36
C ILE A 194 10.15 8.60 15.11
N THR A 195 9.25 9.56 15.35
CA THR A 195 9.58 10.81 16.05
C THR A 195 10.00 10.56 17.49
N VAL A 196 9.18 9.82 18.24
CA VAL A 196 9.48 9.46 19.64
C VAL A 196 10.73 8.58 19.71
N GLY A 197 10.85 7.60 18.81
CA GLY A 197 12.04 6.75 18.72
C GLY A 197 13.33 7.53 18.46
N ALA A 198 13.28 8.60 17.67
CA ALA A 198 14.41 9.48 17.43
C ALA A 198 14.77 10.34 18.66
N LEU A 199 13.77 10.86 19.39
CA LEU A 199 13.99 11.61 20.64
C LEU A 199 14.70 10.76 21.71
N PHE A 200 14.40 9.46 21.76
CA PHE A 200 15.05 8.51 22.66
C PHE A 200 16.28 7.81 22.04
N LEU A 201 16.77 8.26 20.87
CA LEU A 201 17.91 7.69 20.15
C LEU A 201 17.81 6.18 19.88
N ARG A 202 16.57 5.65 19.82
CA ARG A 202 16.27 4.25 19.47
C ARG A 202 16.21 4.05 17.96
N VAL A 203 15.82 5.10 17.24
CA VAL A 203 15.79 5.21 15.78
C VAL A 203 16.75 6.32 15.35
N SER A 204 17.24 6.28 14.10
CA SER A 204 18.06 7.34 13.52
C SER A 204 17.40 8.72 13.67
N ILE A 205 18.18 9.73 14.07
CA ILE A 205 17.71 11.12 14.16
C ILE A 205 17.29 11.70 12.81
N PHE A 206 17.73 11.10 11.70
CA PHE A 206 17.33 11.49 10.35
C PHE A 206 15.99 10.87 9.92
N ALA A 207 15.49 9.85 10.64
CA ALA A 207 14.26 9.16 10.28
C ALA A 207 13.02 10.06 10.31
N PRO A 208 12.81 10.96 11.29
CA PRO A 208 11.70 11.90 11.25
C PRO A 208 11.76 12.83 10.05
N ILE A 209 12.96 13.33 9.70
CA ILE A 209 13.14 14.22 8.53
C ILE A 209 12.75 13.48 7.25
N PHE A 210 13.28 12.28 7.06
CA PHE A 210 12.93 11.43 5.91
C PHE A 210 11.42 11.16 5.86
N TYR A 211 10.83 10.78 6.99
CA TYR A 211 9.41 10.40 7.05
C TYR A 211 8.47 11.60 6.85
N VAL A 212 8.84 12.79 7.31
CA VAL A 212 8.11 14.04 7.02
C VAL A 212 8.14 14.34 5.52
N GLN A 213 9.28 14.16 4.83
CA GLN A 213 9.33 14.33 3.37
C GLN A 213 8.50 13.29 2.64
N PHE A 214 8.54 12.03 3.07
CA PHE A 214 7.66 10.98 2.57
C PHE A 214 6.18 11.38 2.72
N MET A 215 5.75 11.83 3.91
CA MET A 215 4.38 12.30 4.14
C MET A 215 4.03 13.56 3.34
N ARG A 216 4.96 14.50 3.16
CA ARG A 216 4.75 15.70 2.35
C ARG A 216 4.41 15.33 0.90
N ILE A 217 5.20 14.44 0.29
CA ILE A 217 4.95 13.96 -1.07
C ILE A 217 3.60 13.23 -1.12
N ARG A 218 3.37 12.30 -0.19
CA ARG A 218 2.12 11.52 -0.09
C ARG A 218 0.87 12.40 0.09
N TYR A 219 0.97 13.50 0.82
CA TYR A 219 -0.13 14.45 0.98
C TYR A 219 -0.56 15.05 -0.37
N THR A 220 0.38 15.30 -1.28
CA THR A 220 0.09 15.82 -2.62
C THR A 220 -0.43 14.73 -3.56
N SER A 221 0.13 13.52 -3.51
CA SER A 221 -0.19 12.44 -4.45
C SER A 221 -1.40 11.58 -4.05
N SER A 222 -1.71 11.46 -2.75
CA SER A 222 -2.66 10.46 -2.23
C SER A 222 -3.85 11.08 -1.48
N LEU A 223 -5.07 10.83 -2.00
CA LEU A 223 -6.32 11.28 -1.37
C LEU A 223 -6.56 10.63 0.01
N PRO A 224 -6.41 9.31 0.20
CA PRO A 224 -6.54 8.67 1.52
C PRO A 224 -5.66 9.30 2.61
N VAL A 225 -4.43 9.70 2.26
CA VAL A 225 -3.51 10.38 3.18
C VAL A 225 -4.05 11.76 3.56
N ARG A 226 -4.53 12.56 2.60
CA ARG A 226 -5.17 13.85 2.91
C ARG A 226 -6.38 13.70 3.83
N THR A 227 -7.22 12.71 3.57
CA THR A 227 -8.37 12.40 4.43
C THR A 227 -7.92 11.97 5.83
N ALA A 228 -6.84 11.20 5.96
CA ALA A 228 -6.29 10.83 7.25
C ALA A 228 -5.82 12.05 8.05
N PHE A 229 -5.09 13.00 7.42
CA PHE A 229 -4.73 14.27 8.06
C PHE A 229 -5.95 15.09 8.49
N SER A 230 -6.99 15.15 7.64
CA SER A 230 -8.25 15.83 7.99
C SER A 230 -8.94 15.16 9.19
N ASN A 231 -8.99 13.83 9.24
CA ASN A 231 -9.59 13.10 10.35
C ASN A 231 -8.83 13.34 11.66
N VAL A 232 -7.49 13.33 11.61
CA VAL A 232 -6.65 13.64 12.77
C VAL A 232 -6.90 15.07 13.25
N ARG A 233 -6.97 16.05 12.32
CA ARG A 233 -7.31 17.43 12.64
C ARG A 233 -8.68 17.52 13.31
N SER A 234 -9.73 16.95 12.73
CA SER A 234 -11.08 17.00 13.27
C SER A 234 -11.16 16.38 14.67
N PHE A 235 -10.46 15.26 14.89
CA PHE A 235 -10.36 14.63 16.20
C PHE A 235 -9.68 15.56 17.23
N LEU A 236 -8.55 16.17 16.86
CA LEU A 236 -7.85 17.10 17.75
C LEU A 236 -8.65 18.38 18.01
N ASP A 237 -9.31 18.94 17.00
CA ASP A 237 -10.19 20.10 17.12
C ASP A 237 -11.36 19.78 18.09
N GLU A 238 -11.98 18.61 17.98
CA GLU A 238 -13.02 18.15 18.91
C GLU A 238 -12.51 18.02 20.35
N LYS A 239 -11.29 17.50 20.56
CA LYS A 239 -10.77 17.27 21.92
C LYS A 239 -10.16 18.52 22.57
N ILE A 240 -9.60 19.45 21.78
CA ILE A 240 -8.86 20.61 22.30
C ILE A 240 -9.72 21.87 22.31
N LEU A 241 -10.59 22.07 21.31
CA LEU A 241 -11.35 23.31 21.14
C LEU A 241 -12.81 23.20 21.58
N SER A 242 -13.27 22.00 21.94
CA SER A 242 -14.65 21.82 22.41
C SER A 242 -14.91 22.59 23.71
N PRO A 243 -16.13 23.13 23.89
CA PRO A 243 -16.55 23.70 25.17
C PRO A 243 -16.43 22.71 26.35
N ASN A 244 -16.46 21.41 26.07
CA ASN A 244 -16.30 20.32 27.05
C ASN A 244 -14.88 19.75 27.07
N ALA A 245 -13.87 20.52 26.64
CA ALA A 245 -12.47 20.12 26.69
C ALA A 245 -12.05 19.78 28.14
N TYR A 246 -11.06 18.89 28.28
CA TYR A 246 -10.55 18.50 29.59
C TYR A 246 -10.01 19.70 30.38
N SER A 247 -10.18 19.70 31.70
CA SER A 247 -9.81 20.82 32.59
C SER A 247 -8.32 21.20 32.57
N PHE A 248 -7.44 20.29 32.14
CA PHE A 248 -6.00 20.56 31.99
C PHE A 248 -5.66 21.35 30.71
N ILE A 249 -6.61 21.51 29.77
CA ILE A 249 -6.41 22.25 28.52
C ILE A 249 -6.53 23.74 28.81
N THR A 250 -5.38 24.39 28.98
CA THR A 250 -5.31 25.82 29.26
C THR A 250 -5.51 26.66 27.98
N PRO A 251 -5.95 27.92 28.08
CA PRO A 251 -6.02 28.83 26.93
C PRO A 251 -4.70 28.98 26.16
N THR A 252 -3.57 28.83 26.86
CA THR A 252 -2.23 28.81 26.27
C THR A 252 -2.05 27.63 25.32
N ILE A 253 -2.46 26.42 25.73
CA ILE A 253 -2.41 25.22 24.89
C ILE A 253 -3.29 25.41 23.66
N VAL A 254 -4.50 25.94 23.84
CA VAL A 254 -5.41 26.25 22.73
C VAL A 254 -4.76 27.19 21.72
N ASN A 255 -4.15 28.29 22.17
CA ASN A 255 -3.50 29.26 21.28
C ASN A 255 -2.34 28.64 20.49
N TYR A 256 -1.45 27.90 21.15
CA TYR A 256 -0.34 27.23 20.47
C TYR A 256 -0.81 26.15 19.49
N TYR A 257 -1.80 25.35 19.90
CA TYR A 257 -2.42 24.34 19.04
C TYR A 257 -3.01 24.98 17.78
N THR A 258 -3.84 26.02 17.94
CA THR A 258 -4.47 26.72 16.81
C THR A 258 -3.43 27.32 15.86
N LYS A 259 -2.41 28.01 16.37
CA LYS A 259 -1.32 28.56 15.55
C LYS A 259 -0.58 27.47 14.76
N PHE A 260 -0.24 26.37 15.42
CA PHE A 260 0.48 25.27 14.79
C PHE A 260 -0.39 24.55 13.73
N ARG A 261 -1.64 24.25 14.07
CA ARG A 261 -2.63 23.67 13.16
C ARG A 261 -2.81 24.53 11.92
N ASP A 262 -3.03 25.84 12.09
CA ASP A 262 -3.30 26.76 10.98
C ASP A 262 -2.08 26.92 10.08
N TYR A 263 -0.87 26.90 10.66
CA TYR A 263 0.37 26.83 9.90
C TYR A 263 0.44 25.55 9.05
N LEU A 264 0.17 24.37 9.63
CA LEU A 264 0.19 23.11 8.89
C LEU A 264 -0.87 23.06 7.78
N VAL A 265 -2.07 23.60 8.03
CA VAL A 265 -3.13 23.71 7.02
C VAL A 265 -2.66 24.60 5.87
N LYS A 266 -2.10 25.78 6.16
CA LYS A 266 -1.55 26.68 5.14
C LYS A 266 -0.46 26.01 4.31
N VAL A 267 0.44 25.26 4.95
CA VAL A 267 1.46 24.48 4.24
C VAL A 267 0.79 23.43 3.36
N GLY A 268 -0.15 22.64 3.89
CA GLY A 268 -0.90 21.64 3.12
C GLY A 268 -1.60 22.21 1.88
N ASP A 269 -2.33 23.31 2.05
CA ASP A 269 -3.02 23.99 0.96
C ASP A 269 -2.05 24.48 -0.13
N SER A 270 -0.89 25.02 0.28
CA SER A 270 0.14 25.46 -0.67
C SER A 270 0.70 24.30 -1.50
N LEU A 271 0.88 23.12 -0.89
CA LEU A 271 1.40 21.93 -1.56
C LEU A 271 0.41 21.37 -2.57
N VAL A 272 -0.89 21.35 -2.22
CA VAL A 272 -1.95 20.90 -3.14
C VAL A 272 -2.06 21.86 -4.32
N ARG A 273 -2.01 23.18 -4.10
CA ARG A 273 -2.05 24.18 -5.18
C ARG A 273 -0.88 24.06 -6.14
N GLN A 274 0.32 23.79 -5.64
CA GLN A 274 1.51 23.57 -6.47
C GLN A 274 1.46 22.26 -7.27
N GLY A 275 0.68 21.27 -6.83
CA GLY A 275 0.53 19.98 -7.52
C GLY A 275 -0.52 19.96 -8.63
N VAL A 276 -1.33 21.01 -8.80
CA VAL A 276 -2.29 21.15 -9.91
C VAL A 276 -1.57 21.87 -11.06
N PRO A 277 -1.38 21.25 -12.24
CA PRO A 277 -0.92 21.99 -13.42
C PRO A 277 -1.90 23.12 -13.69
N GLN A 278 -1.42 24.37 -13.74
CA GLN A 278 -2.22 25.46 -14.29
C GLN A 278 -2.57 25.08 -15.72
N GLN A 279 -3.86 24.83 -15.98
CA GLN A 279 -4.38 24.83 -17.34
C GLN A 279 -4.16 26.25 -17.86
N THR A 280 -3.11 26.44 -18.65
CA THR A 280 -2.93 27.64 -19.46
C THR A 280 -4.03 27.64 -20.51
N SER A 281 -5.04 28.48 -20.29
CA SER A 281 -6.02 28.91 -21.29
C SER A 281 -5.34 29.61 -22.46
#